data_AF-A0A9D9C711-F1
#
_entry.id   AF-A0A9D9C711-F1
#
_cell.length_a   1.000
_cell.length_b   1.000
_cell.length_c   1.000
_cell.angle_alpha   90.00
_cell.angle_beta   90.00
_cell.angle_gamma   90.00
#
_symmetry.space_group_name_H-M   'P 1'
#
loop_
_entity.id
_entity.type
_entity.pdbx_description
1 polymer ?
#
loop_
_entity_poly.entity_id
_entity_poly.type
_entity_poly.pdbx_seq_one_letter_code
_entity_poly.pdbx_strand_id
1 'polypeptide(L)'
;DVTCFGSGPNWSGVLPAYSGMVYVNGAGQEYGAWLFRLYEYFEYTDKIAGIGYVHQIYQPFTADETILCRAEAKLYLGDRDGAIKDLELWTGSHMVEDPLTLDKIKTKYNRAKVNNDWVSELYPAEMGFEKVLTGDDLSVLDCILHFRRVETVHEGQRWFDIKRYGIKVIHHYRGANEDEIHTDSLTWNDPRRVLQIPQNVVDAGYPSTDRTRPVKLQDGSSIKVPGVYQPKGNNKK
;
A
#
# COMPACT_ATOMS: atom_id res chain seq x y z
N ASP A 1 3.15 -12.12 -4.33
CA ASP A 1 3.26 -11.07 -3.31
C ASP A 1 4.20 -9.99 -3.85
N VAL A 2 3.65 -8.82 -4.18
CA VAL A 2 4.28 -7.78 -5.02
C VAL A 2 5.00 -6.74 -4.16
N THR A 3 5.13 -6.99 -2.85
CA THR A 3 5.58 -5.98 -1.88
C THR A 3 7.01 -6.29 -1.41
N CYS A 4 7.18 -7.21 -0.46
CA CYS A 4 8.50 -7.54 0.11
C CYS A 4 9.25 -8.66 -0.64
N PHE A 5 8.54 -9.55 -1.34
CA PHE A 5 9.12 -10.59 -2.22
C PHE A 5 9.07 -10.22 -3.71
N GLY A 6 8.81 -8.94 -3.99
CA GLY A 6 8.61 -8.43 -5.32
C GLY A 6 9.90 -7.90 -5.95
N SER A 7 10.15 -8.25 -7.22
CA SER A 7 11.23 -7.64 -7.99
C SER A 7 10.93 -6.18 -8.32
N GLY A 8 11.97 -5.38 -8.47
CA GLY A 8 11.87 -3.97 -8.86
C GLY A 8 12.26 -3.72 -10.30
N PRO A 9 12.50 -2.45 -10.66
CA PRO A 9 13.10 -2.05 -11.93
C PRO A 9 14.60 -2.41 -12.03
N ASN A 10 15.35 -2.42 -10.92
CA ASN A 10 16.79 -2.69 -10.88
C ASN A 10 17.20 -3.75 -9.84
N TRP A 11 16.25 -4.51 -9.30
CA TRP A 11 16.55 -5.69 -8.47
C TRP A 11 15.65 -6.86 -8.83
N SER A 12 16.11 -8.07 -8.53
CA SER A 12 15.36 -9.31 -8.75
C SER A 12 15.06 -9.99 -7.42
N GLY A 13 13.84 -10.50 -7.26
CA GLY A 13 13.40 -11.12 -6.01
C GLY A 13 13.25 -10.11 -4.87
N VAL A 14 13.74 -10.46 -3.68
CA VAL A 14 13.70 -9.63 -2.47
C VAL A 14 14.81 -8.58 -2.54
N LEU A 15 14.57 -7.39 -1.99
CA LEU A 15 15.64 -6.39 -1.81
C LEU A 15 16.78 -6.97 -0.96
N PRO A 16 18.06 -6.82 -1.37
CA PRO A 16 19.17 -7.44 -0.65
C PRO A 16 19.24 -7.04 0.82
N ALA A 17 18.93 -5.78 1.16
CA ALA A 17 18.86 -5.30 2.55
C ALA A 17 17.82 -6.02 3.42
N TYR A 18 16.80 -6.66 2.84
CA TYR A 18 15.78 -7.42 3.58
C TYR A 18 16.10 -8.91 3.66
N SER A 19 17.17 -9.37 2.99
CA SER A 19 17.59 -10.76 3.03
C SER A 19 17.91 -11.18 4.46
N GLY A 20 17.23 -12.24 4.96
CA GLY A 20 17.37 -12.73 6.33
C GLY A 20 16.55 -11.97 7.39
N MET A 21 15.91 -10.85 7.05
CA MET A 21 15.01 -10.10 7.95
C MET A 21 13.52 -10.42 7.73
N VAL A 22 13.22 -11.23 6.73
CA VAL A 22 11.86 -11.67 6.43
C VAL A 22 11.62 -13.06 7.01
N TYR A 23 10.71 -13.13 7.96
CA TYR A 23 10.31 -14.38 8.58
C TYR A 23 9.25 -15.08 7.73
N VAL A 24 9.55 -16.30 7.30
CA VAL A 24 8.61 -17.19 6.62
C VAL A 24 8.29 -18.33 7.59
N ASN A 25 7.04 -18.40 8.04
CA ASN A 25 6.61 -19.50 8.90
C ASN A 25 6.28 -20.73 8.04
N GLY A 26 7.30 -21.54 7.74
CA GLY A 26 7.16 -22.89 7.17
C GLY A 26 6.62 -22.98 5.73
N ALA A 27 6.88 -24.11 5.08
CA ALA A 27 6.36 -24.40 3.75
C ALA A 27 4.90 -24.89 3.84
N GLY A 28 3.93 -24.05 3.48
CA GLY A 28 2.54 -24.46 3.23
C GLY A 28 1.43 -23.79 4.05
N GLN A 29 1.50 -22.48 4.35
CA GLN A 29 0.42 -21.77 5.05
C GLN A 29 -0.02 -20.50 4.32
N GLU A 30 -1.33 -20.24 4.39
CA GLU A 30 -2.08 -19.17 3.71
C GLU A 30 -1.80 -17.77 4.29
N TYR A 31 -1.07 -17.68 5.41
CA TYR A 31 -0.94 -16.48 6.25
C TYR A 31 0.29 -15.60 5.96
N GLY A 32 1.10 -15.93 4.93
CA GLY A 32 2.11 -15.04 4.39
C GLY A 32 3.39 -14.89 5.22
N ALA A 33 4.32 -14.12 4.66
CA ALA A 33 5.65 -13.85 5.20
C ALA A 33 5.72 -12.44 5.80
N TRP A 34 6.50 -12.27 6.86
CA TRP A 34 6.48 -11.07 7.71
C TRP A 34 7.84 -10.38 7.70
N LEU A 35 7.84 -9.08 7.39
CA LEU A 35 9.02 -8.23 7.55
C LEU A 35 8.90 -7.49 8.89
N PHE A 36 9.81 -7.76 9.83
CA PHE A 36 9.87 -7.01 11.07
C PHE A 36 10.63 -5.71 10.86
N ARG A 37 9.89 -4.61 10.76
CA ARG A 37 10.48 -3.27 10.64
C ARG A 37 11.00 -2.70 11.97
N LEU A 38 10.48 -3.21 13.09
CA LEU A 38 10.92 -2.85 14.43
C LEU A 38 11.67 -4.04 15.03
N TYR A 39 12.91 -3.79 15.46
CA TYR A 39 13.71 -4.79 16.16
C TYR A 39 13.53 -4.66 17.68
N GLU A 40 13.72 -5.78 18.37
CA GLU A 40 13.63 -5.86 19.83
C GLU A 40 14.86 -5.23 20.50
N TYR A 41 14.61 -4.32 21.45
CA TYR A 41 15.60 -3.79 22.38
C TYR A 41 15.34 -4.39 23.76
N PHE A 42 16.13 -5.40 24.13
CA PHE A 42 15.94 -6.11 25.39
C PHE A 42 16.69 -5.43 26.55
N GLU A 43 15.97 -5.12 27.63
CA GLU A 43 16.53 -4.64 28.90
C GLU A 43 16.59 -5.79 29.90
N TYR A 44 17.80 -6.20 30.29
CA TYR A 44 17.97 -7.25 31.29
C TYR A 44 17.64 -6.74 32.69
N THR A 45 16.70 -7.39 33.37
CA THR A 45 16.51 -7.23 34.82
C THR A 45 17.44 -8.16 35.59
N ASP A 46 17.69 -9.37 35.07
CA ASP A 46 18.71 -10.31 35.55
C ASP A 46 19.45 -10.94 34.36
N LYS A 47 20.75 -10.63 34.26
CA LYS A 47 21.61 -11.08 33.17
C LYS A 47 21.95 -12.58 33.25
N ILE A 48 21.97 -13.18 34.44
CA ILE A 48 22.30 -14.61 34.61
C ILE A 48 21.09 -15.46 34.24
N ALA A 49 19.90 -15.08 34.71
CA ALA A 49 18.66 -15.77 34.39
C ALA A 49 18.15 -15.50 32.97
N GLY A 50 18.68 -14.47 32.29
CA GLY A 50 18.28 -14.10 30.94
C GLY A 50 16.87 -13.53 30.84
N ILE A 51 16.37 -12.93 31.94
CA ILE A 51 15.03 -12.34 32.01
C ILE A 51 15.11 -10.81 32.01
N GLY A 52 14.05 -10.18 31.54
CA GLY A 52 14.06 -8.75 31.26
C GLY A 52 12.76 -8.23 30.66
N TYR A 53 12.79 -6.97 30.24
CA TYR A 53 11.70 -6.31 29.53
C TYR A 53 12.06 -6.13 28.06
N VAL A 54 11.05 -6.31 27.21
CA VAL A 54 11.15 -6.11 25.76
C VAL A 54 10.69 -4.70 25.44
N HIS A 55 11.58 -3.92 24.82
CA HIS A 55 11.25 -2.59 24.31
C HIS A 55 11.31 -2.57 22.78
N GLN A 56 10.53 -1.66 22.18
CA GLN A 56 10.58 -1.35 20.76
C GLN A 56 10.58 0.16 20.58
N ILE A 57 11.39 0.64 19.63
CA ILE A 57 11.48 2.08 19.32
C ILE A 57 10.80 2.31 17.98
N TYR A 58 9.66 2.99 17.99
CA TYR A 58 8.99 3.42 16.76
C TYR A 58 9.54 4.77 16.29
N GLN A 59 10.02 4.81 15.04
CA GLN A 59 10.48 6.04 14.41
C GLN A 59 9.38 6.59 13.48
N PRO A 60 8.71 7.71 13.83
CA PRO A 60 7.63 8.25 13.02
C PRO A 60 8.11 8.94 11.73
N PHE A 61 9.39 9.35 11.67
CA PHE A 61 9.97 10.03 10.52
C PHE A 61 11.32 9.43 10.17
N THR A 62 11.43 8.85 8.97
CA THR A 62 12.66 8.24 8.45
C THR A 62 13.16 9.00 7.22
N ALA A 63 14.47 8.97 7.01
CA ALA A 63 15.08 9.59 5.83
C ALA A 63 14.64 8.88 4.54
N ASP A 64 14.42 7.56 4.58
CA ASP A 64 13.99 6.75 3.45
C ASP A 64 12.56 7.08 2.98
N GLU A 65 11.64 7.39 3.90
CA GLU A 65 10.31 7.89 3.52
C GLU A 65 10.43 9.31 2.92
N THR A 66 11.24 10.16 3.56
CA THR A 66 11.41 11.56 3.18
C THR A 66 12.02 11.70 1.78
N ILE A 67 12.99 10.86 1.40
CA ILE A 67 13.59 10.90 0.07
C ILE A 67 12.59 10.50 -1.02
N LEU A 68 11.67 9.58 -0.74
CA LEU A 68 10.60 9.19 -1.66
C LEU A 68 9.56 10.30 -1.81
N CYS A 69 9.19 10.97 -0.71
CA CYS A 69 8.39 12.20 -0.74
C CYS A 69 9.06 13.30 -1.60
N ARG A 70 10.37 13.48 -1.47
CA ARG A 70 11.13 14.45 -2.26
C ARG A 70 11.18 14.07 -3.74
N ALA A 71 11.36 12.79 -4.06
CA ALA A 71 11.34 12.30 -5.44
C ALA A 71 9.99 12.58 -6.11
N GLU A 72 8.89 12.34 -5.39
CA GLU A 72 7.53 12.66 -5.84
C GLU A 72 7.37 14.16 -6.13
N ALA A 73 7.76 15.01 -5.18
CA ALA A 73 7.68 16.45 -5.35
C ALA A 73 8.48 16.96 -6.56
N LYS A 74 9.73 16.48 -6.73
CA LYS A 74 10.57 16.82 -7.90
C LYS A 74 9.90 16.44 -9.22
N LEU A 75 9.29 15.25 -9.29
CA LEU A 75 8.56 14.81 -10.48
C LEU A 75 7.40 15.76 -10.82
N TYR A 76 6.62 16.20 -9.83
CA TYR A 76 5.56 17.18 -10.06
C TYR A 76 6.08 18.55 -10.48
N LEU A 77 7.23 18.98 -9.95
CA LEU A 77 7.93 20.20 -10.36
C LEU A 77 8.55 20.11 -11.77
N GLY A 78 8.58 18.91 -12.38
CA GLY A 78 9.14 18.67 -13.71
C GLY A 78 10.64 18.29 -13.70
N ASP A 79 11.24 18.13 -12.52
CA ASP A 79 12.61 17.62 -12.36
C ASP A 79 12.61 16.09 -12.29
N ARG A 80 12.39 15.45 -13.44
CA ARG A 80 12.39 13.98 -13.55
C ARG A 80 13.76 13.39 -13.23
N ASP A 81 14.83 14.00 -13.71
CA ASP A 81 16.19 13.47 -13.51
C ASP A 81 16.58 13.52 -12.03
N GLY A 82 16.20 14.58 -11.32
CA GLY A 82 16.38 14.69 -9.88
C GLY A 82 15.51 13.70 -9.08
N ALA A 83 14.31 13.35 -9.57
CA ALA A 83 13.48 12.31 -8.98
C ALA A 83 14.10 10.92 -9.15
N ILE A 84 14.63 10.60 -10.33
CA ILE A 84 15.32 9.32 -10.59
C ILE A 84 16.57 9.18 -9.73
N LYS A 85 17.35 10.26 -9.55
CA LYS A 85 18.51 10.26 -8.63
C LYS A 85 18.12 9.97 -7.18
N ASP A 86 16.99 10.50 -6.72
CA ASP A 86 16.50 10.23 -5.36
C ASP A 86 16.06 8.76 -5.23
N LEU A 87 15.40 8.20 -6.25
CA LEU A 87 15.05 6.78 -6.29
C LEU A 87 16.28 5.87 -6.36
N GLU A 88 17.29 6.24 -7.14
CA GLU A 88 18.55 5.52 -7.23
C GLU A 88 19.26 5.49 -5.86
N LEU A 89 19.29 6.64 -5.17
CA LEU A 89 19.85 6.74 -3.82
C LEU A 89 19.10 5.83 -2.82
N TRP A 90 17.77 5.74 -2.91
CA TRP A 90 16.99 4.81 -2.10
C TRP A 90 17.30 3.34 -2.42
N THR A 91 17.45 2.97 -3.70
CA THR A 91 17.84 1.58 -4.05
C THR A 91 19.27 1.26 -3.60
N GLY A 92 20.17 2.24 -3.64
CA GLY A 92 21.53 2.12 -3.14
C GLY A 92 21.58 1.93 -1.62
N SER A 93 20.73 2.62 -0.84
CA SER A 93 20.62 2.37 0.61
C SER A 93 20.12 0.96 0.94
N HIS A 94 19.38 0.35 0.01
CA HIS A 94 18.89 -1.03 0.08
C HIS A 94 19.84 -2.07 -0.54
N MET A 95 21.12 -1.72 -0.72
CA MET A 95 22.19 -2.58 -1.22
C MET A 95 21.96 -3.12 -2.65
N VAL A 96 21.23 -2.39 -3.49
CA VAL A 96 21.10 -2.71 -4.92
C VAL A 96 22.28 -2.10 -5.68
N GLU A 97 23.12 -2.95 -6.28
CA GLU A 97 24.30 -2.51 -7.04
C GLU A 97 23.96 -2.06 -8.47
N ASP A 98 22.89 -2.62 -9.05
CA ASP A 98 22.48 -2.35 -10.42
C ASP A 98 21.85 -0.94 -10.52
N PRO A 99 22.38 -0.02 -11.34
CA PRO A 99 21.95 1.37 -11.35
C PRO A 99 20.51 1.52 -11.86
N LEU A 100 19.75 2.41 -11.24
CA LEU A 100 18.38 2.69 -11.65
C LEU A 100 18.36 3.67 -12.82
N THR A 101 17.79 3.26 -13.95
CA THR A 101 17.67 4.11 -15.14
C THR A 101 16.22 4.26 -15.57
N LEU A 102 15.94 5.32 -16.33
CA LEU A 102 14.61 5.56 -16.89
C LEU A 102 14.11 4.38 -17.73
N ASP A 103 14.98 3.75 -18.52
CA ASP A 103 14.58 2.62 -19.38
C ASP A 103 14.14 1.40 -18.57
N LYS A 104 14.80 1.13 -17.43
CA LYS A 104 14.40 0.06 -16.51
C LYS A 104 13.05 0.35 -15.87
N ILE A 105 12.82 1.59 -15.44
CA ILE A 105 11.53 2.06 -14.92
C ILE A 105 10.43 1.85 -15.97
N LYS A 106 10.63 2.36 -17.19
CA LYS A 106 9.66 2.24 -18.29
C LYS A 106 9.35 0.79 -18.63
N THR A 107 10.37 -0.07 -18.64
CA THR A 107 10.21 -1.49 -18.92
C THR A 107 9.35 -2.18 -17.85
N LYS A 108 9.59 -1.86 -16.57
CA LYS A 108 8.87 -2.46 -15.44
C LYS A 108 7.42 -1.98 -15.37
N TYR A 109 7.21 -0.67 -15.42
CA TYR A 109 5.90 -0.02 -15.26
C TYR A 109 5.25 0.32 -16.61
N ASN A 110 5.53 -0.49 -17.63
CA ASN A 110 4.90 -0.32 -18.94
C ASN A 110 3.40 -0.63 -18.83
N ARG A 111 2.57 0.41 -18.98
CA ARG A 111 1.11 0.32 -18.93
C ARG A 111 0.49 -0.35 -20.16
N ALA A 112 1.23 -0.45 -21.27
CA ALA A 112 0.78 -1.16 -22.48
C ALA A 112 0.90 -2.69 -22.34
N LYS A 113 1.62 -3.18 -21.32
CA LYS A 113 1.72 -4.61 -21.04
C LYS A 113 0.41 -5.10 -20.44
N VAL A 114 -0.19 -6.10 -21.09
CA VAL A 114 -1.40 -6.78 -20.59
C VAL A 114 -1.10 -7.40 -19.22
N ASN A 115 -2.00 -7.18 -18.25
CA ASN A 115 -1.90 -7.70 -16.87
C ASN A 115 -0.61 -7.32 -16.14
N ASN A 116 -0.25 -6.03 -16.15
CA ASN A 116 0.87 -5.53 -15.37
C ASN A 116 0.45 -5.23 -13.91
N ASP A 117 0.67 -6.20 -13.00
CA ASP A 117 0.34 -6.08 -11.57
C ASP A 117 1.11 -4.97 -10.83
N TRP A 118 2.15 -4.41 -11.44
CA TRP A 118 2.96 -3.32 -10.87
C TRP A 118 2.35 -1.94 -11.10
N VAL A 119 1.29 -1.86 -11.89
CA VAL A 119 0.63 -0.61 -12.27
C VAL A 119 -0.79 -0.60 -11.74
N SER A 120 -1.17 0.48 -11.08
CA SER A 120 -2.56 0.72 -10.67
C SER A 120 -3.22 1.79 -11.55
N GLU A 121 -4.53 1.68 -11.70
CA GLU A 121 -5.33 2.78 -12.24
C GLU A 121 -5.37 3.92 -11.20
N LEU A 122 -5.03 5.13 -11.65
CA LEU A 122 -4.93 6.33 -10.83
C LEU A 122 -5.95 7.35 -11.32
N TYR A 123 -6.49 8.14 -10.40
CA TYR A 123 -7.50 9.17 -10.67
C TYR A 123 -7.05 10.55 -10.16
N PRO A 124 -5.86 11.05 -10.54
CA PRO A 124 -5.29 12.27 -9.97
C PRO A 124 -6.16 13.51 -10.24
N ALA A 125 -6.80 13.60 -11.41
CA ALA A 125 -7.67 14.73 -11.75
C ALA A 125 -8.89 14.81 -10.82
N GLU A 126 -9.53 13.67 -10.57
CA GLU A 126 -10.68 13.54 -9.67
C GLU A 126 -10.29 13.75 -8.21
N MET A 127 -9.02 13.48 -7.87
CA MET A 127 -8.45 13.73 -6.54
C MET A 127 -7.96 15.18 -6.36
N GLY A 128 -8.15 16.05 -7.35
CA GLY A 128 -7.84 17.48 -7.24
C GLY A 128 -6.40 17.87 -7.60
N PHE A 129 -5.66 17.01 -8.30
CA PHE A 129 -4.35 17.38 -8.81
C PHE A 129 -4.50 18.31 -10.02
N GLU A 130 -3.82 19.46 -9.99
CA GLU A 130 -3.78 20.39 -11.12
C GLU A 130 -2.99 19.82 -12.31
N LYS A 131 -1.89 19.10 -12.02
CA LYS A 131 -1.02 18.47 -13.01
C LYS A 131 -1.24 16.97 -13.04
N VAL A 132 -1.74 16.45 -14.17
CA VAL A 132 -1.82 15.01 -14.43
C VAL A 132 -0.57 14.57 -15.17
N LEU A 133 0.21 13.66 -14.55
CA LEU A 133 1.41 13.09 -15.15
C LEU A 133 1.03 12.06 -16.23
N THR A 134 1.78 12.04 -17.33
CA THR A 134 1.53 11.15 -18.47
C THR A 134 2.85 10.61 -19.03
N GLY A 135 2.78 9.57 -19.87
CA GLY A 135 3.96 9.00 -20.52
C GLY A 135 5.02 8.52 -19.53
N ASP A 136 6.28 8.90 -19.79
CA ASP A 136 7.44 8.49 -18.98
C ASP A 136 7.33 8.96 -17.52
N ASP A 137 6.77 10.16 -17.26
CA ASP A 137 6.60 10.68 -15.90
C ASP A 137 5.62 9.83 -15.09
N LEU A 138 4.60 9.27 -15.74
CA LEU A 138 3.65 8.38 -15.09
C LEU A 138 4.32 7.05 -14.70
N SER A 139 5.23 6.52 -15.53
CA SER A 139 6.02 5.34 -15.16
C SER A 139 6.97 5.61 -14.00
N VAL A 140 7.53 6.83 -13.90
CA VAL A 140 8.33 7.23 -12.73
C VAL A 140 7.44 7.36 -11.48
N LEU A 141 6.23 7.90 -11.59
CA LEU A 141 5.27 7.93 -10.49
C LEU A 141 4.91 6.53 -10.01
N ASP A 142 4.65 5.59 -10.92
CA ASP A 142 4.39 4.18 -10.56
C ASP A 142 5.58 3.58 -9.81
N CYS A 143 6.80 3.92 -10.20
CA CYS A 143 8.01 3.52 -9.48
C CYS A 143 8.07 4.08 -8.05
N ILE A 144 7.78 5.37 -7.90
CA ILE A 144 7.74 6.03 -6.58
C ILE A 144 6.70 5.37 -5.69
N LEU A 145 5.47 5.14 -6.20
CA LEU A 145 4.39 4.50 -5.45
C LEU A 145 4.71 3.06 -5.08
N HIS A 146 5.47 2.34 -5.91
CA HIS A 146 5.97 1.01 -5.58
C HIS A 146 7.00 1.10 -4.45
N PHE A 147 8.01 1.95 -4.54
CA PHE A 147 9.04 2.06 -3.49
C PHE A 147 8.44 2.50 -2.16
N ARG A 148 7.50 3.46 -2.19
CA ARG A 148 6.73 3.87 -0.99
C ARG A 148 5.97 2.71 -0.37
N ARG A 149 5.39 1.82 -1.20
CA ARG A 149 4.67 0.62 -0.72
C ARG A 149 5.61 -0.34 0.00
N VAL A 150 6.83 -0.50 -0.50
CA VAL A 150 7.86 -1.36 0.10
C VAL A 150 8.37 -0.75 1.41
N GLU A 151 8.72 0.53 1.37
CA GLU A 151 9.25 1.27 2.51
C GLU A 151 8.25 1.35 3.67
N THR A 152 7.01 1.74 3.39
CA THR A 152 6.00 2.01 4.44
C THR A 152 5.14 0.78 4.79
N VAL A 153 5.63 -0.42 4.45
CA VAL A 153 4.91 -1.66 4.77
C VAL A 153 4.74 -1.77 6.29
N HIS A 154 3.53 -2.13 6.73
CA HIS A 154 3.11 -2.19 8.14
C HIS A 154 3.03 -0.85 8.90
N GLU A 155 3.33 0.30 8.28
CA GLU A 155 3.20 1.62 8.92
C GLU A 155 1.84 2.28 8.66
N GLY A 156 0.96 1.65 7.89
CA GLY A 156 -0.37 2.16 7.56
C GLY A 156 -0.38 3.30 6.52
N GLN A 157 0.79 3.79 6.08
CA GLN A 157 0.84 4.93 5.15
C GLN A 157 0.23 4.62 3.76
N ARG A 158 0.19 3.35 3.36
CA ARG A 158 -0.38 2.92 2.08
C ARG A 158 -1.83 3.38 1.89
N TRP A 159 -2.60 3.49 2.97
CA TRP A 159 -3.98 3.97 2.88
C TRP A 159 -4.06 5.44 2.43
N PHE A 160 -3.11 6.28 2.85
CA PHE A 160 -3.04 7.67 2.41
C PHE A 160 -2.68 7.77 0.93
N ASP A 161 -1.73 6.97 0.45
CA ASP A 161 -1.40 6.92 -0.98
C ASP A 161 -2.59 6.45 -1.83
N ILE A 162 -3.32 5.43 -1.36
CA ILE A 162 -4.54 4.93 -2.02
C ILE A 162 -5.59 6.04 -2.14
N LYS A 163 -5.77 6.84 -1.10
CA LYS A 163 -6.74 7.95 -1.13
C LYS A 163 -6.23 9.09 -2.00
N ARG A 164 -4.99 9.54 -1.83
CA ARG A 164 -4.39 10.65 -2.58
C ARG A 164 -4.43 10.43 -4.09
N TYR A 165 -4.18 9.21 -4.54
CA TYR A 165 -4.15 8.87 -5.97
C TYR A 165 -5.42 8.22 -6.50
N GLY A 166 -6.44 8.04 -5.66
CA GLY A 166 -7.68 7.38 -6.07
C GLY A 166 -7.49 5.91 -6.48
N ILE A 167 -6.47 5.22 -5.96
CA ILE A 167 -6.18 3.83 -6.34
C ILE A 167 -7.37 2.94 -5.95
N LYS A 168 -7.89 2.12 -6.87
CA LYS A 168 -8.93 1.15 -6.56
C LYS A 168 -8.40 0.05 -5.65
N VAL A 169 -9.12 -0.25 -4.57
CA VAL A 169 -8.79 -1.39 -3.69
C VAL A 169 -9.62 -2.57 -4.13
N ILE A 170 -8.96 -3.69 -4.42
CA ILE A 170 -9.61 -4.95 -4.73
C ILE A 170 -9.14 -5.95 -3.68
N HIS A 171 -10.09 -6.58 -3.00
CA HIS A 171 -9.81 -7.61 -2.03
C HIS A 171 -10.46 -8.91 -2.49
N HIS A 172 -9.61 -9.89 -2.76
CA HIS A 172 -10.04 -11.25 -3.01
C HIS A 172 -10.04 -12.01 -1.69
N TYR A 173 -11.16 -12.60 -1.33
CA TYR A 173 -11.29 -13.40 -0.12
C TYR A 173 -12.08 -14.67 -0.41
N ARG A 174 -11.83 -15.68 0.42
CA ARG A 174 -12.50 -16.97 0.35
C ARG A 174 -13.20 -17.21 1.69
N GLY A 175 -14.46 -17.64 1.65
CA GLY A 175 -15.17 -18.05 2.86
C GLY A 175 -14.53 -19.31 3.46
N ALA A 176 -14.64 -19.48 4.78
CA ALA A 176 -14.20 -20.72 5.41
C ALA A 176 -14.97 -21.90 4.80
N ASN A 177 -14.26 -22.83 4.15
CA ASN A 177 -14.80 -23.97 3.40
C ASN A 177 -15.61 -23.64 2.12
N GLU A 178 -15.39 -22.48 1.51
CA GLU A 178 -15.93 -22.18 0.18
C GLU A 178 -14.82 -22.27 -0.87
N ASP A 179 -15.07 -22.91 -2.01
CA ASP A 179 -14.10 -22.94 -3.13
C ASP A 179 -14.13 -21.63 -3.95
N GLU A 180 -15.23 -20.89 -3.87
CA GLU A 180 -15.46 -19.64 -4.60
C GLU A 180 -14.58 -18.50 -4.06
N ILE A 181 -13.92 -17.79 -4.97
CA ILE A 181 -13.16 -16.57 -4.66
C ILE A 181 -14.11 -15.39 -4.80
N HIS A 182 -14.49 -14.79 -3.67
CA HIS A 182 -15.25 -13.55 -3.66
C HIS A 182 -14.32 -12.37 -3.91
N THR A 183 -14.85 -11.36 -4.60
CA THR A 183 -14.12 -10.12 -4.87
C THR A 183 -14.93 -8.94 -4.36
N ASP A 184 -14.45 -8.27 -3.32
CA ASP A 184 -14.96 -6.94 -2.94
C ASP A 184 -14.03 -5.87 -3.51
N SER A 185 -14.60 -4.72 -3.84
CA SER A 185 -13.83 -3.59 -4.30
C SER A 185 -14.33 -2.27 -3.74
N LEU A 186 -13.38 -1.37 -3.47
CA LEU A 186 -13.64 0.02 -3.15
C LEU A 186 -13.17 0.85 -4.35
N THR A 187 -14.11 1.48 -5.07
CA THR A 187 -13.81 2.45 -6.13
C THR A 187 -13.21 3.72 -5.54
N TRP A 188 -12.55 4.54 -6.35
CA TRP A 188 -11.83 5.74 -5.90
C TRP A 188 -12.69 6.71 -5.08
N ASN A 189 -13.97 6.84 -5.43
CA ASN A 189 -14.97 7.69 -4.79
C ASN A 189 -15.86 6.99 -3.75
N ASP A 190 -15.53 5.76 -3.34
CA ASP A 190 -16.36 5.00 -2.40
C ASP A 190 -16.39 5.69 -1.02
N PRO A 191 -17.57 6.08 -0.49
CA PRO A 191 -17.68 6.76 0.80
C PRO A 191 -17.17 5.91 1.99
N ARG A 192 -17.08 4.58 1.83
CA ARG A 192 -16.51 3.67 2.86
C ARG A 192 -15.02 3.87 3.09
N ARG A 193 -14.32 4.63 2.24
CA ARG A 193 -12.90 5.00 2.41
C ARG A 193 -12.63 5.99 3.54
N VAL A 194 -13.69 6.56 4.14
CA VAL A 194 -13.61 7.47 5.27
C VAL A 194 -14.07 6.74 6.54
N LEU A 195 -13.33 6.94 7.63
CA LEU A 195 -13.73 6.42 8.93
C LEU A 195 -15.00 7.14 9.41
N GLN A 196 -15.87 6.40 10.08
CA GLN A 196 -17.05 6.96 10.71
C GLN A 196 -16.62 7.83 11.89
N ILE A 197 -17.19 9.03 12.02
CA ILE A 197 -16.99 9.82 13.23
C ILE A 197 -17.52 9.05 14.46
N PRO A 198 -16.86 9.16 15.63
CA PRO A 198 -17.31 8.48 16.84
C PRO A 198 -18.77 8.79 17.20
N GLN A 199 -19.49 7.80 17.73
CA GLN A 199 -20.94 7.91 17.99
C GLN A 199 -21.26 9.05 18.97
N ASN A 200 -20.43 9.26 20.00
CA ASN A 200 -20.59 10.35 20.95
C ASN A 200 -20.53 11.74 20.29
N VAL A 201 -19.82 11.89 19.16
CA VAL A 201 -19.75 13.14 18.39
C VAL A 201 -21.03 13.32 17.56
N VAL A 202 -21.59 12.24 17.02
CA VAL A 202 -22.89 12.25 16.34
C VAL A 202 -24.00 12.63 17.32
N ASP A 203 -24.00 12.03 18.51
CA ASP A 203 -24.98 12.29 19.56
C ASP A 203 -24.90 13.75 20.08
N ALA A 204 -23.71 14.35 20.01
CA ALA A 204 -23.50 15.78 20.29
C ALA A 204 -24.02 16.73 19.20
N GLY A 205 -24.61 16.20 18.12
CA GLY A 205 -25.29 16.97 17.07
C GLY A 205 -24.48 17.18 15.79
N TYR A 206 -23.30 16.56 15.65
CA TYR A 206 -22.53 16.63 14.40
C TYR A 206 -23.07 15.64 13.36
N PRO A 207 -23.09 16.01 12.07
CA PRO A 207 -23.56 15.12 11.01
C PRO A 207 -22.63 13.91 10.85
N SER A 208 -23.23 12.72 10.76
CA SER A 208 -22.54 11.47 10.44
C SER A 208 -21.79 11.55 9.10
N THR A 209 -20.64 10.89 9.00
CA THR A 209 -20.00 10.60 7.71
C THR A 209 -20.97 9.81 6.82
N ASP A 210 -21.15 10.20 5.54
CA ASP A 210 -21.89 9.38 4.58
C ASP A 210 -21.04 8.15 4.24
N ARG A 211 -21.59 6.95 4.49
CA ARG A 211 -20.96 5.65 4.18
C ARG A 211 -21.88 4.77 3.33
N THR A 212 -22.85 5.37 2.65
CA THR A 212 -23.79 4.63 1.82
C THR A 212 -23.18 4.30 0.45
N ARG A 213 -23.35 3.05 0.01
CA ARG A 213 -22.94 2.60 -1.32
C ARG A 213 -24.12 2.74 -2.28
N PRO A 214 -23.95 3.31 -3.48
CA PRO A 214 -24.92 3.14 -4.56
C PRO A 214 -24.83 1.69 -5.08
N VAL A 215 -25.88 0.90 -4.83
CA VAL A 215 -26.05 -0.44 -5.42
C VAL A 215 -26.97 -0.31 -6.62
N LYS A 216 -26.50 -0.68 -7.81
CA LYS A 216 -27.33 -0.80 -9.00
C LYS A 216 -28.16 -2.08 -8.90
N LEU A 217 -29.48 -1.94 -8.95
CA LEU A 217 -30.41 -3.04 -9.06
C LEU A 217 -30.45 -3.56 -10.51
N GLN A 218 -30.98 -4.78 -10.69
CA GLN A 218 -31.09 -5.42 -12.01
C GLN A 218 -31.98 -4.62 -12.99
N ASP A 219 -32.85 -3.75 -12.49
CA ASP A 219 -33.70 -2.84 -13.25
C ASP A 219 -32.99 -1.54 -13.69
N GLY A 220 -31.70 -1.37 -13.33
CA GLY A 220 -30.91 -0.19 -13.64
C GLY A 220 -31.07 0.99 -12.66
N SER A 221 -31.97 0.89 -11.68
CA SER A 221 -32.12 1.88 -10.60
C SER A 221 -31.00 1.74 -9.56
N SER A 222 -30.71 2.81 -8.81
CA SER A 222 -29.67 2.79 -7.76
C SER A 222 -30.27 3.01 -6.38
N ILE A 223 -30.01 2.10 -5.44
CA ILE A 223 -30.38 2.25 -4.02
C ILE A 223 -29.13 2.55 -3.21
N LYS A 224 -29.26 3.45 -2.22
CA LYS A 224 -28.23 3.71 -1.22
C LYS A 224 -28.32 2.67 -0.10
N VAL A 225 -27.35 1.78 -0.01
CA VAL A 225 -27.28 0.75 1.03
C VAL A 225 -26.22 1.16 2.06
N PRO A 226 -26.50 1.13 3.37
CA PRO A 226 -25.47 1.36 4.39
C PRO A 226 -24.30 0.39 4.21
N GLY A 227 -23.06 0.87 4.26
CA GLY A 227 -21.84 0.05 4.22
C GLY A 227 -21.63 -0.79 5.48
N VAL A 228 -22.68 -1.41 6.02
CA VAL A 228 -22.60 -2.38 7.11
C VAL A 228 -22.18 -3.71 6.48
N TYR A 229 -21.02 -4.22 6.91
CA TYR A 229 -20.68 -5.63 6.68
C TYR A 229 -21.77 -6.47 7.35
N GLN A 230 -22.66 -7.04 6.57
CA GLN A 230 -23.53 -8.09 7.07
C GLN A 230 -22.72 -9.38 6.98
N PRO A 231 -22.26 -9.96 8.11
CA PRO A 231 -21.78 -11.34 8.05
C PRO A 231 -22.92 -12.15 7.44
N LYS A 232 -22.64 -12.92 6.37
CA LYS A 232 -23.63 -13.84 5.81
C LYS A 232 -24.14 -14.67 6.98
N GLY A 233 -25.39 -14.44 7.38
CA GLY A 233 -26.04 -15.24 8.41
C GLY A 233 -25.92 -16.70 8.00
N ASN A 234 -25.60 -17.56 8.95
CA ASN A 234 -25.78 -19.00 8.82
C ASN A 234 -27.25 -19.25 8.51
N ASN A 235 -27.63 -19.23 7.23
CA ASN A 235 -28.88 -19.78 6.75
C ASN A 235 -28.75 -21.31 6.79
N LYS A 236 -28.70 -21.86 8.01
CA LYS A 236 -29.07 -23.25 8.23
C LYS A 236 -30.59 -23.31 8.15
N LYS A 237 -31.09 -23.87 7.05
CA LYS A 237 -32.36 -24.60 7.08
C LYS A 237 -32.21 -25.84 7.94
#